data_AF-A0A2G9ZTT3-F1
#
_entry.id   AF-A0A2G9ZTT3-F1
#
_cell.length_a   1.000
_cell.length_b   1.000
_cell.length_c   1.000
_cell.angle_alpha   90.00
_cell.angle_beta   90.00
_cell.angle_gamma   90.00
#
_symmetry.space_group_name_H-M   'P 1'
#
loop_
_entity.id
_entity.type
_entity.pdbx_description
1 polymer ?
#
loop_
_entity_poly.entity_id
_entity_poly.type
_entity_poly.pdbx_seq_one_letter_code
_entity_poly.pdbx_strand_id
1 'polypeptide(L)' 'MNLETRRWIRDLTYYSSLGFQIALSIVIGLAIGVYLDRRFQSGPWLTFIFLALGIAAAFRNIGLAMKKSGRV' A
#
# COMPACT_ATOMS: atom_id res chain seq x y z
N MET A 1 1.27 29.50 15.94
CA MET A 1 0.68 28.50 15.02
C MET A 1 -0.60 27.98 15.66
N ASN A 2 -1.76 28.20 15.06
CA ASN A 2 -3.05 27.84 15.64
C ASN A 2 -3.16 26.32 15.84
N LEU A 3 -3.80 25.89 16.94
CA LEU A 3 -4.04 24.48 17.28
C LEU A 3 -4.80 23.75 16.17
N GLU A 4 -5.68 24.46 15.46
CA GLU A 4 -6.43 23.94 14.31
C GLU A 4 -5.51 23.63 13.12
N THR A 5 -4.60 24.55 12.76
CA THR A 5 -3.63 24.34 11.68
C THR A 5 -2.73 23.12 11.95
N ARG A 6 -2.34 22.91 13.21
CA ARG A 6 -1.52 21.75 13.63
C ARG A 6 -2.26 20.42 13.43
N ARG A 7 -3.57 20.37 13.69
CA ARG A 7 -4.39 19.16 13.46
C ARG A 7 -4.53 18.86 11.97
N TRP A 8 -4.86 19.87 11.17
CA TRP A 8 -4.96 19.72 9.71
C TRP A 8 -3.65 19.21 9.08
N ILE A 9 -2.50 19.75 9.49
CA ILE A 9 -1.20 19.28 9.01
C ILE A 9 -0.97 17.81 9.40
N ARG A 10 -1.36 17.41 10.61
CA ARG A 10 -1.16 16.04 11.09
C ARG A 10 -2.05 15.05 10.36
N ASP A 11 -3.30 15.40 10.13
CA ASP A 11 -4.24 14.56 9.39
C ASP A 11 -3.82 14.41 7.93
N LEU A 12 -3.39 15.50 7.28
CA LEU A 12 -2.83 15.47 5.92
C LEU A 12 -1.60 14.57 5.84
N THR A 13 -0.66 14.71 6.78
CA THR A 13 0.54 13.87 6.82
C THR A 13 0.18 12.39 6.98
N TYR A 14 -0.83 12.08 7.81
CA TYR A 14 -1.33 10.74 7.99
C TYR A 14 -1.93 10.16 6.70
N TYR A 15 -2.83 10.88 6.04
CA TYR A 15 -3.41 10.43 4.77
C TYR A 15 -2.37 10.27 3.66
N SER A 16 -1.40 11.19 3.56
CA SER A 16 -0.32 11.09 2.58
C SER A 16 0.55 9.85 2.80
N SER A 17 0.95 9.57 4.05
CA SER A 17 1.75 8.38 4.37
C SER A 17 1.01 7.07 4.10
N LEU A 18 -0.31 7.06 4.35
CA LEU A 18 -1.18 5.91 4.05
C LEU A 18 -1.25 5.66 2.53
N GLY A 19 -1.47 6.71 1.73
CA GLY A 19 -1.45 6.61 0.27
C GLY A 19 -0.09 6.14 -0.28
N PHE A 20 1.00 6.65 0.27
CA PHE A 20 2.36 6.25 -0.12
C PHE A 20 2.63 4.77 0.18
N GLN A 21 2.16 4.27 1.32
CA GLN A 21 2.32 2.87 1.71
C GLN A 21 1.54 1.92 0.77
N ILE A 22 0.34 2.31 0.35
CA ILE A 22 -0.45 1.56 -0.65
C ILE A 22 0.28 1.54 -2.00
N ALA A 23 0.74 2.70 -2.47
CA ALA A 23 1.43 2.83 -3.73
C ALA A 23 2.70 1.96 -3.77
N LEU A 24 3.51 2.01 -2.71
CA LEU A 24 4.72 1.17 -2.59
C LEU A 24 4.39 -0.33 -2.63
N SER A 25 3.34 -0.77 -1.93
CA SER A 25 2.91 -2.19 -1.94
C SER A 25 2.55 -2.66 -3.34
N ILE A 26 1.79 -1.85 -4.09
CA ILE A 26 1.38 -2.17 -5.46
C ILE A 26 2.59 -2.18 -6.40
N VAL A 27 3.47 -1.17 -6.31
CA VAL A 27 4.66 -1.05 -7.15
C VAL A 27 5.58 -2.25 -6.94
N ILE A 28 5.82 -2.66 -5.70
CA ILE A 28 6.66 -3.83 -5.39
C ILE A 28 6.01 -5.12 -5.93
N GLY A 29 4.71 -5.31 -5.70
CA GLY A 29 3.98 -6.47 -6.23
C GLY A 29 4.06 -6.54 -7.75
N LEU A 30 3.77 -5.44 -8.43
CA LEU A 30 3.83 -5.35 -9.89
C LEU A 30 5.26 -5.60 -10.41
N ALA A 31 6.28 -5.00 -9.81
CA ALA A 31 7.66 -5.17 -10.22
C ALA A 31 8.12 -6.63 -10.14
N ILE A 32 7.80 -7.32 -9.05
CA ILE A 32 8.11 -8.74 -8.87
C ILE A 32 7.29 -9.58 -9.86
N GLY A 33 6.00 -9.28 -10.01
CA GLY A 33 5.10 -9.95 -10.94
C GLY A 33 5.63 -9.92 -12.36
N VAL A 34 5.93 -8.73 -12.88
CA VAL A 34 6.47 -8.53 -14.24
C VAL A 34 7.84 -9.19 -14.41
N TYR A 35 8.70 -9.13 -13.39
CA TYR A 35 10.02 -9.78 -13.44
C TYR A 35 9.90 -11.30 -13.57
N LEU A 36 9.01 -11.94 -12.79
CA LEU A 36 8.74 -13.37 -12.92
C LEU A 36 8.05 -13.70 -14.24
N ASP A 37 7.08 -12.91 -14.68
CA ASP A 37 6.37 -13.08 -15.95
C ASP A 37 7.35 -13.17 -17.13
N ARG A 38 8.33 -12.26 -17.17
CA ARG A 38 9.41 -12.24 -18.16
C ARG A 38 10.33 -13.45 -18.06
N ARG A 39 10.58 -13.95 -16.85
CA ARG A 39 11.46 -15.10 -16.63
C ARG A 39 10.81 -16.44 -17.00
N PHE A 40 9.52 -16.58 -16.74
CA PHE A 40 8.77 -17.82 -16.96
C PHE A 40 8.01 -17.85 -18.31
N GLN A 41 8.09 -16.76 -19.11
CA GLN A 41 7.39 -16.60 -20.39
C GLN A 41 5.89 -16.95 -20.34
N SER A 42 5.28 -16.90 -19.15
CA SER A 42 3.94 -17.47 -18.91
C SER A 42 2.79 -16.56 -19.36
N GLY A 43 3.07 -15.46 -20.06
CA GLY A 43 2.12 -14.36 -20.25
C GLY A 43 1.73 -13.71 -18.91
N PRO A 44 0.88 -12.65 -18.89
CA PRO A 44 0.68 -11.72 -17.76
C PRO A 44 0.04 -12.30 -16.48
N TRP A 45 -0.02 -13.63 -16.35
CA TRP A 45 -0.68 -14.36 -15.27
C TRP A 45 0.01 -14.16 -13.91
N LEU A 46 1.35 -14.22 -13.86
CA LEU A 46 2.09 -14.01 -12.62
C LEU A 46 1.97 -12.58 -12.15
N THR A 47 1.90 -11.64 -13.10
CA THR A 47 1.64 -10.23 -12.82
C THR A 47 0.30 -10.02 -12.15
N PHE A 48 -0.79 -10.66 -12.63
CA PHE A 48 -2.11 -10.56 -11.99
C PHE A 48 -2.14 -11.15 -10.57
N ILE A 49 -1.49 -12.29 -10.34
CA ILE A 49 -1.41 -12.92 -9.00
C ILE A 49 -0.65 -12.01 -8.03
N PHE A 50 0.50 -11.51 -8.44
CA PHE A 50 1.31 -10.62 -7.60
C PHE A 50 0.66 -9.25 -7.38
N LEU A 51 -0.09 -8.75 -8.36
CA LEU A 51 -0.90 -7.54 -8.21
C LEU A 51 -2.01 -7.76 -7.17
N ALA A 52 -2.74 -8.87 -7.25
CA ALA A 52 -3.76 -9.23 -6.27
C ALA A 52 -3.15 -9.40 -4.86
N LEU A 53 -1.97 -10.02 -4.76
CA LEU A 53 -1.22 -10.12 -3.50
C LEU A 53 -0.77 -8.75 -2.97
N GLY A 54 -0.28 -7.86 -3.83
CA GLY A 54 0.13 -6.51 -3.45
C GLY A 54 -1.03 -5.67 -2.94
N ILE A 55 -2.21 -5.82 -3.54
CA ILE A 55 -3.47 -5.20 -3.08
C ILE A 55 -3.89 -5.82 -1.73
N ALA A 56 -3.90 -7.15 -1.62
CA ALA A 56 -4.26 -7.84 -0.37
C ALA A 56 -3.31 -7.47 0.79
N ALA A 57 -2.01 -7.33 0.52
CA ALA A 57 -1.01 -6.88 1.49
C ALA A 57 -1.23 -5.43 1.93
N ALA A 58 -1.56 -4.52 1.00
CA ALA A 58 -1.90 -3.15 1.31
C ALA A 58 -3.13 -3.09 2.24
N PHE A 59 -4.20 -3.83 1.91
CA PHE A 59 -5.40 -3.91 2.74
C PHE A 59 -5.14 -4.54 4.12
N ARG A 60 -4.33 -5.61 4.20
CA ARG A 60 -3.94 -6.21 5.49
C ARG A 60 -3.16 -5.23 6.35
N ASN A 61 -2.24 -4.46 5.76
CA ASN A 61 -1.43 -3.49 6.49
C ASN A 61 -2.31 -2.35 7.03
N ILE A 62 -3.22 -1.82 6.21
CA ILE A 62 -4.20 -0.81 6.67
C ILE A 62 -5.10 -1.38 7.75
N GLY A 63 -5.64 -2.59 7.58
CA GLY A 63 -6.50 -3.23 8.58
C GLY A 63 -5.79 -3.46 9.92
N LEU A 64 -4.51 -3.83 9.89
CA LEU A 64 -3.67 -3.94 11.08
C LEU A 64 -3.36 -2.57 11.71
N ALA A 65 -3.03 -1.56 10.91
CA ALA A 65 -2.76 -0.20 11.36
C ALA A 65 -4.01 0.44 12.00
N MET A 66 -5.18 0.27 11.38
CA MET A 66 -6.47 0.72 11.92
C MET A 66 -6.85 -0.05 13.18
N LYS A 67 -6.70 -1.38 13.21
CA LYS A 67 -7.00 -2.20 14.41
C LYS A 67 -6.07 -1.84 15.59
N LYS A 68 -4.82 -1.45 15.31
CA LYS A 68 -3.88 -0.96 16.33
C LYS A 68 -4.18 0.48 16.76
N SER A 69 -4.75 1.29 15.88
CA SER A 69 -5.28 2.63 16.17
C SER A 69 -6.71 2.61 16.77
N GLY A 70 -7.30 1.45 17.03
CA GLY A 70 -8.52 1.29 17.84
C GLY A 70 -8.25 1.30 19.36
N ARG A 71 -7.01 1.55 19.77
CA ARG A 71 -6.64 1.95 21.14
C ARG A 71 -6.07 3.36 21.09
N VAL A 72 -6.93 4.34 20.85
CA VAL A 72 -6.65 5.75 21.21
C VAL A 72 -7.84 6.26 22.00
#